data_AF-A0A1I7EWV6-F1
#
_entry.id   AF-A0A1I7EWV6-F1
#
_cell.length_a   1.000
_cell.length_b   1.000
_cell.length_c   1.000
_cell.angle_alpha   90.00
_cell.angle_beta   90.00
_cell.angle_gamma   90.00
#
_symmetry.space_group_name_H-M   'P 1'
#
loop_
_entity.id
_entity.type
_entity.pdbx_description
1 polymer ?
#
loop_
_entity_poly.entity_id
_entity_poly.type
_entity_poly.pdbx_seq_one_letter_code
_entity_poly.pdbx_strand_id
1 'polypeptide(L)' 'MDIKTVCDLHQSGKKLKYLFFWGHKTNHTNHMAKSCLSQWYPIKFTVDEIEYASWGE' A
#
# COMPACT_ATOMS: atom_id res chain seq x y z
N MET A 1 -3.33 8.15 10.57
CA MET A 1 -3.41 6.69 10.79
C MET A 1 -2.29 6.06 9.99
N ASP A 2 -1.40 5.32 10.62
CA ASP A 2 -0.30 4.64 9.94
C ASP A 2 -0.79 3.32 9.32
N ILE A 3 -0.05 2.77 8.35
CA ILE A 3 -0.35 1.47 7.75
C ILE A 3 -0.35 0.36 8.81
N LYS A 4 0.51 0.45 9.83
CA LYS A 4 0.53 -0.51 10.94
C LYS A 4 -0.81 -0.58 11.66
N THR A 5 -1.42 0.57 11.92
CA THR A 5 -2.74 0.65 12.54
C THR A 5 -3.81 -0.01 11.67
N VAL A 6 -3.71 0.09 10.34
CA VAL A 6 -4.68 -0.53 9.42
C VAL A 6 -4.57 -2.05 9.51
N CYS A 7 -3.35 -2.58 9.50
CA CYS A 7 -3.09 -4.01 9.65
C CYS A 7 -3.62 -4.54 10.99
N ASP A 8 -3.37 -3.83 12.08
CA ASP A 8 -3.81 -4.25 13.42
C ASP A 8 -5.34 -4.25 13.54
N LEU A 9 -6.03 -3.24 12.98
CA LEU A 9 -7.50 -3.23 12.94
C LEU A 9 -8.07 -4.37 12.10
N HIS A 10 -7.50 -4.65 10.93
CA HIS A 10 -7.92 -5.77 10.08
C HIS A 10 -7.74 -7.11 10.80
N GLN A 11 -6.58 -7.33 11.43
CA GLN A 11 -6.27 -8.54 12.19
C GLN A 11 -7.18 -8.71 13.42
N SER A 12 -7.64 -7.62 14.03
CA SER A 12 -8.59 -7.68 15.14
C SER A 12 -10.02 -8.11 14.74
N GLY A 13 -10.26 -8.41 13.45
CA GLY A 13 -11.58 -8.79 12.94
C GLY A 13 -12.56 -7.62 12.79
N LYS A 14 -12.09 -6.37 12.99
CA LYS A 14 -12.93 -5.19 12.79
C LYS A 14 -13.22 -5.00 11.30
N LYS A 15 -14.50 -4.87 10.96
CA LYS A 15 -14.95 -4.59 9.60
C LYS A 15 -14.70 -3.12 9.24
N LEU A 16 -13.61 -2.86 8.52
CA LEU A 16 -13.31 -1.56 7.95
C LEU A 16 -14.07 -1.38 6.63
N LYS A 17 -15.17 -0.61 6.65
CA LYS A 17 -15.97 -0.37 5.43
C LYS A 17 -15.26 0.56 4.44
N TYR A 18 -14.52 1.53 4.95
CA TYR A 18 -13.80 2.51 4.16
C TYR A 18 -12.42 2.76 4.77
N LEU A 19 -11.42 2.88 3.91
CA LEU A 19 -10.07 3.27 4.27
C LEU A 19 -9.70 4.53 3.50
N PHE A 20 -9.55 5.65 4.20
CA PHE A 20 -9.19 6.91 3.58
C PHE A 20 -7.68 6.95 3.30
N PHE A 21 -7.34 7.01 2.01
CA PHE A 21 -5.99 7.25 1.50
C PHE A 21 -6.06 8.11 0.23
N TRP A 22 -4.99 8.83 -0.08
CA TRP A 22 -4.86 9.61 -1.30
C TRP A 22 -3.38 9.81 -1.65
N GLY A 23 -3.07 9.80 -2.95
CA GLY A 23 -1.73 10.00 -3.48
C GLY A 23 -0.85 8.75 -3.52
N HIS A 24 0.16 8.77 -4.39
CA HIS A 24 1.12 7.67 -4.62
C HIS A 24 2.56 8.01 -4.20
N LYS A 25 2.85 9.27 -3.85
CA LYS A 25 4.21 9.70 -3.53
C LYS A 25 4.72 8.98 -2.28
N THR A 26 5.88 8.35 -2.41
CA THR A 26 6.64 7.81 -1.28
C THR A 26 7.26 8.98 -0.55
N ASN A 27 6.98 9.13 0.75
CA ASN A 27 7.86 9.94 1.58
C ASN A 27 9.21 9.22 1.61
N HIS A 28 10.33 9.94 1.46
CA HIS A 28 11.70 9.37 1.52
C HIS A 28 12.07 8.73 2.87
N THR A 29 11.10 8.62 3.78
CA THR A 29 11.19 7.85 5.00
C THR A 29 11.06 6.37 4.64
N ASN A 30 11.99 5.51 5.06
CA ASN A 30 11.94 4.04 4.95
C ASN A 30 10.73 3.37 5.65
N HIS A 31 9.67 4.12 5.91
CA HIS A 31 8.45 3.69 6.55
C HIS A 31 7.38 3.49 5.50
N MET A 32 6.67 2.38 5.58
CA MET A 32 5.53 2.08 4.72
C MET A 32 4.44 3.14 4.94
N ALA A 33 4.18 3.93 3.91
CA ALA A 33 3.13 4.96 3.94
C ALA A 33 1.84 4.42 3.30
N LYS A 34 0.71 5.07 3.60
CA LYS A 34 -0.59 4.75 2.97
C LYS A 34 -0.60 4.83 1.44
N SER A 35 0.39 5.47 0.83
CA SER A 35 0.55 5.50 -0.62
C SER A 35 0.74 4.11 -1.23
N CYS A 36 1.13 3.10 -0.43
CA CYS A 36 1.17 1.69 -0.86
C CYS A 36 -0.19 1.12 -1.29
N LEU A 37 -1.29 1.81 -0.95
CA LEU A 37 -2.63 1.45 -1.38
C LEU A 37 -2.98 2.03 -2.77
N SER A 38 -2.11 2.84 -3.35
CA SER A 38 -2.29 3.39 -4.69
C SER A 38 -1.87 2.39 -5.76
N GLN A 39 -2.65 2.31 -6.84
CA GLN A 39 -2.28 1.55 -8.03
C GLN A 39 -0.98 2.07 -8.69
N TRP A 40 -0.61 3.34 -8.45
CA TRP A 40 0.63 3.93 -8.95
C TRP A 40 1.78 3.87 -7.93
N TYR A 41 1.67 3.03 -6.90
CA TYR A 41 2.78 2.83 -5.99
C TYR A 41 3.94 2.14 -6.73
N PRO A 42 5.18 2.67 -6.65
CA PRO A 42 6.31 2.18 -7.43
C PRO A 42 6.89 0.89 -6.81
N ILE A 43 6.20 -0.23 -7.00
CA ILE A 43 6.68 -1.55 -6.61
C ILE A 43 6.42 -2.58 -7.73
N LYS A 44 7.45 -3.37 -8.07
CA LYS A 44 7.30 -4.54 -8.93
C LYS A 44 6.42 -5.59 -8.28
N PHE A 45 5.68 -6.34 -9.08
CA PHE A 45 4.87 -7.46 -8.59
C PHE A 45 4.89 -8.64 -9.57
N THR A 46 4.61 -9.84 -9.08
CA THR A 46 4.65 -11.08 -9.85
C THR A 46 3.27 -11.72 -9.90
N VAL A 47 2.81 -12.10 -11.09
CA VAL A 47 1.56 -12.86 -11.30
C VAL A 47 1.88 -14.01 -12.24
N ASP A 48 1.55 -15.23 -11.86
CA ASP A 48 1.80 -16.44 -12.66
C ASP A 48 3.25 -16.51 -13.18
N GLU A 49 4.21 -16.28 -12.27
CA GLU A 49 5.66 -16.27 -12.55
C GLU A 49 6.15 -15.12 -13.47
N ILE A 50 5.28 -14.21 -13.91
CA ILE A 50 5.62 -13.04 -14.73
C ILE A 50 5.83 -11.82 -13.82
N GLU A 51 7.00 -11.18 -13.91
CA GLU A 51 7.29 -9.91 -13.22
C GLU A 51 6.78 -8.72 -14.05
N TYR A 52 6.04 -7.82 -13.39
CA TYR A 52 5.53 -6.57 -13.95
C TYR A 52 6.18 -5.37 -13.29
N ALA A 53 6.63 -4.41 -14.11
CA ALA A 53 7.08 -3.11 -13.65
C ALA A 53 5.89 -2.24 -13.22
N SER A 54 6.11 -1.39 -12.23
CA SER A 54 5.18 -0.35 -11.82
C SER A 54 5.56 1.00 -12.38
N TRP A 55 4.62 1.95 -12.35
CA TRP A 55 4.89 3.34 -12.74
C TRP A 55 6.07 3.92 -11.92
N GLY A 56 7.08 4.45 -12.62
CA GLY A 56 8.28 5.05 -12.01
C GLY A 56 9.59 4.29 -12.25
N GLU A 57 9.54 3.12 -12.90
CA GLU A 57 10.71 2.43 -13.46
C GLU A 57 10.88 2.65 -14.97
#